data_AF-A0A7C2XRM9-F1
#
_entry.id   AF-A0A7C2XRM9-F1
#
_cell.length_a   1.000
_cell.length_b   1.000
_cell.length_c   1.000
_cell.angle_alpha   90.00
_cell.angle_beta   90.00
_cell.angle_gamma   90.00
#
_symmetry.space_group_name_H-M   'P 1'
#
loop_
_entity.id
_entity.type
_entity.pdbx_description
1 polymer ?
#
loop_
_entity_poly.entity_id
_entity_poly.type
_entity_poly.pdbx_seq_one_letter_code
_entity_poly.pdbx_strand_id
1 'polypeptide(L)' 'MDTVYFRAMLYKSLMELGKATAEDIAAYLLAKGIEVTPQKVSQHLIKMPGVKYKRLSYKTIYFMKEKE' A
#
# COMPACT_ATOMS: atom_id res chain seq x y z
N MET A 1 -8.54 -1.53 -15.40
CA MET A 1 -7.26 -1.74 -14.71
C MET A 1 -7.32 -3.08 -14.03
N ASP A 2 -6.59 -4.07 -14.55
CA ASP A 2 -6.63 -5.44 -14.03
C ASP A 2 -6.27 -5.48 -12.54
N THR A 3 -7.10 -6.16 -11.75
CA THR A 3 -6.94 -6.28 -10.29
C THR A 3 -5.58 -6.87 -9.92
N VAL A 4 -5.02 -7.71 -10.79
CA VAL A 4 -3.68 -8.30 -10.65
C VAL A 4 -2.59 -7.25 -10.79
N TYR A 5 -2.67 -6.41 -11.84
CA TYR A 5 -1.69 -5.35 -12.08
C TYR A 5 -1.71 -4.30 -10.98
N PHE A 6 -2.90 -3.94 -10.49
CA PHE A 6 -3.05 -3.01 -9.38
C PHE A 6 -2.44 -3.55 -8.08
N ARG A 7 -2.65 -4.84 -7.77
CA ARG A 7 -2.01 -5.49 -6.62
C ARG A 7 -0.48 -5.51 -6.74
N ALA A 8 0.06 -5.79 -7.93
CA ALA A 8 1.50 -5.78 -8.15
C ALA A 8 2.11 -4.38 -7.92
N MET A 9 1.42 -3.31 -8.34
CA MET A 9 1.88 -1.94 -8.09
C MET A 9 1.82 -1.55 -6.61
N LEU A 10 0.77 -1.95 -5.89
CA LEU A 10 0.70 -1.74 -4.45
C LEU A 10 1.84 -2.46 -3.72
N TYR A 11 2.13 -3.70 -4.13
CA TYR A 11 3.24 -4.49 -3.60
C TYR A 11 4.59 -3.76 -3.82
N LYS A 12 4.86 -3.36 -5.07
CA LYS A 12 6.09 -2.63 -5.43
C LYS A 12 6.22 -1.31 -4.66
N SER A 13 5.14 -0.55 -4.56
CA SER A 13 5.11 0.72 -3.80
C SER A 13 5.43 0.48 -2.33
N LEU A 14 4.86 -0.57 -1.73
CA LEU A 14 5.11 -0.91 -0.34
C LEU A 14 6.53 -1.44 -0.10
N MET A 15 7.12 -2.15 -1.06
CA MET A 15 8.54 -2.56 -1.00
C MET A 15 9.49 -1.36 -1.06
N GLU A 16 9.25 -0.42 -1.97
CA GLU A 16 10.09 0.77 -2.14
C GLU A 16 9.98 1.72 -0.95
N LEU A 17 8.79 1.88 -0.39
CA LEU A 17 8.55 2.72 0.80
C LEU A 17 8.92 2.01 2.12
N GLY A 18 8.97 0.67 2.12
CA GLY A 18 9.27 -0.18 3.29
C GLY A 18 8.14 -0.22 4.34
N LYS A 19 7.78 0.94 4.89
CA LYS A 19 6.67 1.13 5.84
C LYS A 19 5.93 2.42 5.47
N ALA A 20 4.65 2.31 5.13
CA ALA A 20 3.88 3.44 4.63
C ALA A 20 2.41 3.35 5.03
N THR A 21 1.74 4.50 5.11
CA THR A 21 0.29 4.55 5.24
C THR A 21 -0.40 4.44 3.89
N ALA A 22 -1.71 4.23 3.89
CA ALA A 22 -2.48 4.22 2.65
C ALA A 22 -2.47 5.59 1.93
N GLU A 23 -2.30 6.69 2.68
CA GLU A 23 -2.16 8.05 2.16
C GLU A 23 -0.84 8.20 1.40
N ASP A 24 0.26 7.75 2.00
CA ASP A 24 1.59 7.80 1.40
C ASP A 24 1.65 6.99 0.10
N ILE A 25 1.07 5.79 0.10
CA ILE A 25 1.02 4.91 -1.08
C ILE A 25 0.13 5.51 -2.17
N ALA A 26 -1.00 6.12 -1.81
CA ALA A 26 -1.87 6.79 -2.77
C ALA A 26 -1.17 8.00 -3.41
N ALA A 27 -0.48 8.83 -2.62
CA ALA A 27 0.31 9.95 -3.12
C ALA A 27 1.45 9.48 -4.02
N TYR A 28 2.13 8.38 -3.65
CA TYR A 28 3.19 7.78 -4.46
C TYR A 28 2.69 7.30 -5.82
N LEU A 29 1.53 6.67 -5.86
CA LEU A 29 0.89 6.23 -7.11
C LEU A 29 0.40 7.42 -7.95
N LEU A 30 -0.15 8.45 -7.30
CA LEU A 30 -0.57 9.67 -7.98
C LEU A 30 0.60 10.38 -8.67
N ALA A 31 1.77 10.44 -8.03
CA ALA A 31 2.99 10.98 -8.61
C ALA A 31 3.47 10.21 -9.87
N LYS A 32 3.02 8.97 -10.06
CA LYS A 32 3.26 8.15 -11.26
C LYS A 32 2.12 8.21 -12.29
N GLY A 33 1.17 9.13 -12.09
CA GLY A 33 -0.01 9.29 -12.96
C GLY A 33 -1.13 8.27 -12.69
N ILE A 34 -1.11 7.59 -11.55
CA ILE A 34 -2.12 6.60 -11.17
C ILE A 34 -3.01 7.19 -10.08
N GLU A 35 -4.22 7.58 -10.45
CA GLU A 35 -5.18 8.14 -9.51
C GLU A 35 -5.85 7.04 -8.69
N VAL A 36 -5.67 7.07 -7.37
CA VAL A 36 -6.28 6.12 -6.45
C VAL A 36 -6.52 6.72 -5.08
N THR A 37 -7.64 6.34 -4.46
CA THR A 37 -7.97 6.81 -3.12
C THR A 37 -7.27 5.97 -2.04
N PRO A 38 -6.91 6.57 -0.89
CA PRO A 38 -6.37 5.84 0.26
C PRO A 38 -7.31 4.72 0.75
N GLN A 39 -8.63 4.88 0.65
CA GLN A 39 -9.57 3.80 1.02
C GLN A 39 -9.40 2.58 0.10
N LYS A 40 -9.29 2.80 -1.21
CA LYS A 40 -9.10 1.70 -2.18
C LYS A 40 -7.75 1.01 -1.98
N VAL A 41 -6.70 1.78 -1.70
CA VAL A 41 -5.37 1.26 -1.30
C VAL A 41 -5.49 0.36 -0.07
N SER A 42 -6.09 0.86 1.01
CA SER A 42 -6.30 0.13 2.27
C SER A 42 -7.06 -1.18 2.07
N GLN A 43 -8.18 -1.15 1.34
CA GLN A 43 -8.99 -2.35 1.06
C GLN A 43 -8.22 -3.44 0.31
N HIS A 44 -7.29 -3.05 -0.58
CA HIS A 44 -6.47 -4.01 -1.31
C HIS A 44 -5.32 -4.53 -0.45
N LEU A 45 -4.62 -3.64 0.27
CA LEU A 45 -3.49 -4.02 1.12
C LEU A 45 -3.90 -5.00 2.24
N ILE A 46 -5.07 -4.83 2.85
CA ILE A 46 -5.57 -5.74 3.90
C ILE A 46 -5.84 -7.15 3.34
N LYS A 47 -6.17 -7.27 2.05
CA LYS A 47 -6.48 -8.54 1.39
C LYS A 47 -5.24 -9.15 0.70
N MET A 48 -4.10 -8.46 0.71
CA MET A 48 -2.90 -8.92 0.02
C MET A 48 -2.08 -9.86 0.90
N PRO A 49 -1.74 -11.07 0.41
CA PRO A 49 -0.87 -11.98 1.15
C PRO A 49 0.52 -11.36 1.33
N GLY A 50 1.11 -11.52 2.50
CA GLY A 50 2.44 -10.98 2.85
C GLY A 50 2.46 -9.52 3.32
N VAL A 51 1.38 -8.76 3.12
CA VAL A 51 1.22 -7.42 3.73
C VAL A 51 0.83 -7.59 5.19
N LYS A 52 1.60 -7.00 6.10
CA LYS A 52 1.21 -6.79 7.50
C LYS A 52 0.82 -5.33 7.70
N TYR A 53 0.04 -5.08 8.74
CA TYR A 53 -0.32 -3.73 9.11
C TYR A 53 -0.34 -3.57 10.62
N LYS A 54 -0.02 -2.36 11.09
CA LYS A 54 -0.12 -1.95 12.49
C LYS A 54 -1.00 -0.72 12.55
N ARG A 55 -2.06 -0.80 13.35
CA ARG A 55 -2.93 0.34 13.65
C ARG A 55 -2.30 1.13 14.79
N LEU A 56 -2.00 2.39 14.53
CA LEU A 56 -1.70 3.42 15.52
C LEU A 56 -2.99 4.20 15.79
N SER A 57 -3.08 4.89 16.93
CA SER A 57 -4.30 5.57 17.40
C SER A 57 -4.97 6.48 16.37
N TYR A 58 -4.23 6.99 15.38
CA TYR A 58 -4.71 7.90 14.34
C TYR A 58 -4.43 7.42 12.90
N LYS A 59 -3.62 6.37 12.67
CA LYS A 59 -3.19 5.93 11.32
C LYS A 59 -2.91 4.42 11.25
N THR A 60 -3.12 3.83 10.08
CA THR A 60 -2.72 2.44 9.80
C THR A 60 -1.47 2.44 8.93
N ILE A 61 -0.40 1.81 9.43
CA ILE A 61 0.86 1.64 8.72
C ILE A 61 0.91 0.23 8.16
N TYR A 62 1.15 0.11 6.86
CA TYR A 62 1.34 -1.15 6.15
C TYR A 62 2.83 -1.42 5.96
N PHE A 63 3.21 -2.68 5.96
CA PHE A 63 4.59 -3.11 5.76
C PHE A 63 4.65 -4.57 5.31
N MET A 64 5.58 -4.88 4.42
CA MET A 64 5.93 -6.26 4.09
C MET A 64 7.03 -6.66 5.07
N LYS A 65 6.76 -7.61 5.96
CA LYS A 65 7.79 -8.02 6.92
C LYS A 65 8.85 -8.83 6.16
N GLU A 66 9.97 -8.21 5.80
CA GLU A 66 11.31 -8.80 5.70
C GLU A 66 12.35 -7.68 5.45
N LYS A 67 12.89 -7.14 6.54
CA LYS A 67 14.29 -6.70 6.67
C LYS A 67 14.66 -6.99 8.11
N GLU A 68 15.12 -8.24 8.31
CA GLU A 68 16.21 -8.48 9.25
C GLU A 68 17.44 -7.66 8.81
#